data_AF-A0A8H5UQ04-F1
#
_entry.id   AF-A0A8H5UQ04-F1
#
_cell.length_a   1.000
_cell.length_b   1.000
_cell.length_c   1.000
_cell.angle_alpha   90.00
_cell.angle_beta   90.00
_cell.angle_gamma   90.00
#
_symmetry.space_group_name_H-M   'P 1'
#
loop_
_entity.id
_entity.type
_entity.pdbx_description
1 polymer ?
#
loop_
_entity_poly.entity_id
_entity_poly.type
_entity_poly.pdbx_seq_one_letter_code
_entity_poly.pdbx_strand_id
1 'polypeptide(L)'
;MSDPGSQIRIQDSKERLQQAYNYAVSAKESAESDFQQAQDAGIADGQDFRQWAPANAPAWSAALNTYQGAKAAYDAALQNGDNEAFQAWNQKYREAVLGDNPARPNYEALVEP
;
A
#
# COMPACT_ATOMS: atom_id res chain seq x y z
N MET A 1 -26.71 -12.61 1.56
CA MET A 1 -25.74 -13.69 1.22
C MET A 1 -25.06 -13.28 -0.06
N SER A 2 -23.74 -13.10 -0.04
CA SER A 2 -22.94 -12.81 -1.24
C SER A 2 -22.99 -14.01 -2.19
N ASP A 3 -23.25 -13.77 -3.47
CA ASP A 3 -23.22 -14.81 -4.50
C ASP A 3 -21.78 -15.35 -4.70
N PRO A 4 -21.58 -16.65 -5.04
CA PRO A 4 -20.25 -17.25 -5.21
C PRO A 4 -19.34 -16.49 -6.17
N GLY A 5 -19.88 -15.85 -7.20
CA GLY A 5 -19.08 -15.03 -8.12
C GLY A 5 -18.49 -13.77 -7.45
N SER A 6 -19.18 -13.21 -6.45
CA SER A 6 -18.66 -12.08 -5.67
C SER A 6 -17.59 -12.52 -4.66
N GLN A 7 -17.73 -13.70 -4.06
CA GLN A 7 -16.72 -14.25 -3.15
C GLN A 7 -15.39 -14.53 -3.86
N ILE A 8 -15.42 -15.09 -5.09
CA ILE A 8 -14.21 -15.29 -5.90
C ILE A 8 -13.53 -13.96 -6.23
N ARG A 9 -14.30 -12.94 -6.65
CA ARG A 9 -13.74 -11.61 -6.95
C ARG A 9 -13.11 -10.95 -5.73
N ILE A 10 -13.71 -11.10 -4.54
CA ILE A 10 -13.16 -10.60 -3.28
C ILE A 10 -11.83 -11.30 -2.98
N GLN A 11 -11.76 -12.62 -3.12
CA GLN A 11 -10.54 -13.37 -2.88
C GLN A 11 -9.41 -13.01 -3.86
N ASP A 12 -9.70 -12.99 -5.17
CA ASP A 12 -8.72 -12.63 -6.19
C ASP A 12 -8.16 -11.21 -5.99
N SER A 13 -9.04 -10.26 -5.68
CA SER A 13 -8.63 -8.86 -5.44
C SER A 13 -7.85 -8.71 -4.13
N LYS A 14 -8.17 -9.50 -3.10
CA LYS A 14 -7.39 -9.57 -1.85
C LYS A 14 -5.97 -10.08 -2.10
N GLU A 15 -5.81 -11.17 -2.86
CA GLU A 15 -4.49 -11.72 -3.19
C GLU A 15 -3.64 -10.72 -3.99
N ARG A 16 -4.25 -10.05 -4.98
CA ARG A 16 -3.57 -8.99 -5.74
C ARG A 16 -3.17 -7.81 -4.88
N LEU A 17 -4.03 -7.40 -3.94
CA LEU A 17 -3.72 -6.34 -2.99
C LEU A 17 -2.51 -6.72 -2.11
N GLN A 18 -2.48 -7.96 -1.60
CA GLN A 18 -1.38 -8.45 -0.79
C GLN A 18 -0.06 -8.52 -1.58
N GLN A 19 -0.09 -9.00 -2.82
CA GLN A 19 1.11 -9.05 -3.68
C GLN A 19 1.63 -7.65 -4.02
N ALA A 20 0.73 -6.74 -4.41
CA ALA A 20 1.10 -5.35 -4.73
C ALA A 20 1.65 -4.63 -3.49
N TYR A 21 1.09 -4.93 -2.32
CA TYR A 21 1.57 -4.41 -1.05
C TYR A 21 3.01 -4.88 -0.75
N ASN A 22 3.25 -6.20 -0.76
CA ASN A 22 4.57 -6.75 -0.49
C ASN A 22 5.62 -6.15 -1.44
N TYR A 23 5.27 -6.01 -2.71
CA TYR A 23 6.14 -5.38 -3.70
C TYR A 23 6.43 -3.89 -3.36
N ALA A 24 5.41 -3.13 -2.94
CA ALA A 24 5.59 -1.74 -2.54
C ALA A 24 6.45 -1.57 -1.29
N VAL A 25 6.37 -2.49 -0.32
CA VAL A 25 7.26 -2.50 0.86
C VAL A 25 8.69 -2.76 0.45
N SER A 26 8.96 -3.84 -0.27
CA SER A 26 10.32 -4.17 -0.67
C SER A 26 10.95 -3.08 -1.55
N ALA A 27 10.16 -2.47 -2.44
CA ALA A 27 10.60 -1.34 -3.25
C ALA A 27 10.88 -0.10 -2.39
N LYS A 28 10.08 0.14 -1.34
CA LYS A 28 10.30 1.23 -0.39
C LYS A 28 11.57 1.01 0.44
N GLU A 29 11.77 -0.18 1.00
CA GLU A 29 12.97 -0.50 1.80
C GLU A 29 14.24 -0.34 0.98
N SER A 30 14.21 -0.79 -0.28
CA SER A 30 15.32 -0.58 -1.22
C SER A 30 15.56 0.91 -1.46
N ALA A 31 14.50 1.68 -1.73
CA ALA A 31 14.59 3.11 -1.94
C ALA A 31 15.05 3.90 -0.70
N GLU A 32 14.64 3.49 0.51
CA GLU A 32 15.09 4.10 1.77
C GLU A 32 16.58 3.81 2.01
N SER A 33 17.05 2.61 1.65
CA SER A 33 18.48 2.30 1.68
C SER A 33 19.29 3.17 0.71
N ASP A 34 18.82 3.31 -0.53
CA ASP A 34 19.47 4.17 -1.52
C ASP A 34 19.46 5.65 -1.10
N PHE A 35 18.36 6.10 -0.51
CA PHE A 35 18.24 7.45 0.04
C PHE A 35 19.22 7.69 1.19
N GLN A 36 19.36 6.75 2.12
CA GLN A 36 20.35 6.85 3.20
C GLN A 36 21.77 6.95 2.63
N GLN A 37 22.11 6.11 1.63
CA GLN A 37 23.41 6.20 0.96
C GLN A 37 23.61 7.55 0.27
N ALA A 38 22.57 8.11 -0.35
CA ALA A 38 22.62 9.44 -0.97
C ALA A 38 22.76 10.56 0.07
N GLN A 39 22.17 10.42 1.27
CA GLN A 39 22.39 11.34 2.39
C GLN A 39 23.83 11.25 2.90
N ASP A 40 24.34 10.04 3.13
CA ASP A 40 25.71 9.81 3.61
C ASP A 40 26.77 10.33 2.62
N ALA A 41 26.45 10.35 1.32
CA ALA A 41 27.28 10.91 0.26
C ALA A 41 27.11 12.44 0.06
N GLY A 42 26.21 13.09 0.81
CA GLY A 42 25.89 14.52 0.65
C GLY A 42 25.13 14.87 -0.64
N ILE A 43 24.56 13.89 -1.34
CA ILE A 43 23.80 14.07 -2.59
C ILE A 43 22.35 14.47 -2.28
N ALA A 44 21.75 13.87 -1.25
CA ALA A 44 20.37 14.11 -0.84
C ALA A 44 20.28 15.04 0.39
N ASP A 45 21.31 15.83 0.63
CA ASP A 45 21.44 16.68 1.82
C ASP A 45 20.29 17.70 1.91
N GLY A 46 19.61 17.73 3.06
CA GLY A 46 18.47 18.63 3.31
C GLY A 46 17.18 18.28 2.56
N GLN A 47 17.14 17.17 1.81
CA GLN A 47 15.90 16.65 1.23
C GLN A 47 15.29 15.59 2.15
N ASP A 48 13.97 15.54 2.20
CA ASP A 48 13.25 14.40 2.76
C ASP A 48 13.06 13.30 1.69
N PHE A 49 12.90 12.05 2.12
CA PHE A 49 12.67 10.90 1.22
C PHE A 49 11.55 11.16 0.21
N ARG A 50 10.47 11.83 0.63
CA ARG A 50 9.33 12.18 -0.25
C ARG A 50 9.69 13.13 -1.39
N GLN A 51 10.69 13.98 -1.19
CA GLN A 51 11.17 14.92 -2.21
C GLN A 51 12.16 14.24 -3.16
N TRP A 52 12.99 13.34 -2.61
CA TRP A 52 14.03 12.62 -3.35
C TRP A 52 13.46 11.47 -4.21
N ALA A 53 12.52 10.71 -3.65
CA ALA A 53 12.08 9.44 -4.22
C ALA A 53 11.37 9.53 -5.60
N PRO A 54 10.58 10.57 -5.94
CA PRO A 54 9.99 10.67 -7.28
C PRO A 54 11.01 10.72 -8.41
N ALA A 55 12.19 11.29 -8.16
CA ALA A 55 13.27 11.40 -9.15
C ALA A 55 14.23 10.21 -9.13
N ASN A 56 14.41 9.57 -7.98
CA ASN A 56 15.48 8.59 -7.77
C ASN A 56 14.98 7.16 -7.49
N ALA A 57 13.71 6.98 -7.13
CA ALA A 57 13.09 5.69 -6.82
C ALA A 57 11.83 5.44 -7.68
N PRO A 58 11.97 5.35 -9.02
CA PRO A 58 10.84 5.11 -9.92
C PRO A 58 10.17 3.75 -9.67
N ALA A 59 10.92 2.75 -9.22
CA ALA A 59 10.39 1.43 -8.85
C ALA A 59 9.42 1.52 -7.67
N TRP A 60 9.76 2.30 -6.64
CA TRP A 60 8.87 2.55 -5.50
C TRP A 60 7.59 3.29 -5.94
N SER A 61 7.73 4.29 -6.81
CA SER A 61 6.58 5.02 -7.34
C SER A 61 5.64 4.14 -8.17
N ALA A 62 6.19 3.26 -9.02
CA ALA A 62 5.42 2.28 -9.77
C ALA A 62 4.73 1.25 -8.85
N ALA A 63 5.44 0.77 -7.82
CA ALA A 63 4.90 -0.16 -6.85
C ALA A 63 3.76 0.48 -6.04
N LEU A 64 3.89 1.76 -5.65
CA LEU A 64 2.85 2.51 -4.96
C LEU A 64 1.58 2.66 -5.84
N ASN A 65 1.74 2.99 -7.11
CA ASN A 65 0.61 3.06 -8.06
C ASN A 65 -0.07 1.70 -8.22
N THR A 66 0.70 0.61 -8.28
CA THR A 66 0.18 -0.76 -8.38
C THR A 66 -0.63 -1.12 -7.14
N TYR A 67 -0.12 -0.80 -5.95
CA TYR A 67 -0.80 -1.00 -4.68
C TYR A 67 -2.12 -0.21 -4.61
N GLN A 68 -2.12 1.07 -5.00
CA GLN A 68 -3.34 1.89 -5.02
C GLN A 68 -4.40 1.32 -5.98
N GLY A 69 -3.99 0.85 -7.16
CA GLY A 69 -4.89 0.19 -8.11
C GLY A 69 -5.48 -1.11 -7.56
N ALA A 70 -4.65 -1.94 -6.93
CA ALA A 70 -5.11 -3.20 -6.32
C ALA A 70 -6.06 -2.93 -5.13
N LYS A 71 -5.80 -1.88 -4.35
CA LYS A 71 -6.71 -1.46 -3.27
C LYS A 71 -8.07 -1.03 -3.81
N ALA A 72 -8.10 -0.19 -4.83
CA ALA A 72 -9.35 0.25 -5.44
C ALA A 72 -10.17 -0.94 -5.98
N ALA A 73 -9.50 -1.95 -6.55
CA ALA A 73 -10.15 -3.17 -7.00
C ALA A 73 -10.74 -4.00 -5.85
N TYR A 74 -10.03 -4.14 -4.73
CA TYR A 74 -10.52 -4.83 -3.54
C TYR A 74 -11.68 -4.08 -2.87
N ASP A 75 -11.57 -2.76 -2.72
CA ASP A 75 -12.65 -1.91 -2.22
C ASP A 75 -13.93 -2.09 -3.06
N ALA A 76 -13.81 -2.08 -4.39
CA ALA A 76 -14.93 -2.29 -5.29
C ALA A 76 -15.51 -3.71 -5.18
N ALA A 77 -14.66 -4.74 -5.03
CA ALA A 77 -15.12 -6.11 -4.85
C ALA A 77 -15.91 -6.27 -3.53
N LEU A 78 -15.43 -5.66 -2.44
CA LEU A 78 -16.12 -5.65 -1.16
C LEU A 78 -17.43 -4.87 -1.25
N GLN A 79 -17.45 -3.65 -1.81
CA GLN A 79 -18.69 -2.87 -1.94
C GLN A 79 -19.81 -3.62 -2.68
N ASN A 80 -19.46 -4.37 -3.73
CA ASN A 80 -20.42 -5.12 -4.56
C ASN A 80 -20.75 -6.52 -4.03
N GLY A 81 -19.92 -7.08 -3.15
CA GLY A 81 -20.04 -8.45 -2.67
C GLY A 81 -20.37 -8.58 -1.19
N ASP A 82 -19.82 -7.71 -0.36
CA ASP A 82 -19.94 -7.73 1.10
C ASP A 82 -19.69 -6.32 1.68
N ASN A 83 -20.77 -5.54 1.78
CA ASN A 83 -20.69 -4.15 2.22
C ASN A 83 -20.34 -4.01 3.72
N GLU A 84 -20.62 -5.02 4.54
CA GLU A 84 -20.18 -5.04 5.94
C GLU A 84 -18.65 -5.23 6.01
N ALA A 85 -18.11 -6.17 5.23
CA ALA A 85 -16.67 -6.34 5.10
C ALA A 85 -15.99 -5.10 4.50
N PHE A 86 -16.65 -4.38 3.57
CA PHE A 86 -16.15 -3.09 3.08
C PHE A 86 -16.01 -2.05 4.19
N GLN A 87 -17.01 -1.90 5.06
CA GLN A 87 -16.94 -0.94 6.15
C GLN A 87 -15.85 -1.30 7.17
N ALA A 88 -15.75 -2.58 7.55
CA ALA A 88 -14.70 -3.06 8.45
C ALA A 88 -13.30 -2.85 7.86
N TRP A 89 -13.11 -3.18 6.58
CA TRP A 89 -11.86 -2.96 5.86
C TRP A 89 -11.49 -1.47 5.79
N ASN A 90 -12.43 -0.60 5.42
CA ASN A 90 -12.18 0.82 5.30
C ASN A 90 -11.87 1.47 6.66
N GLN A 91 -12.49 0.98 7.74
CA GLN A 91 -12.17 1.40 9.10
C GLN A 91 -10.74 0.96 9.49
N LYS A 92 -10.40 -0.32 9.34
CA LYS A 92 -9.03 -0.83 9.59
C LYS A 92 -7.98 -0.07 8.77
N TYR A 93 -8.26 0.18 7.49
CA TYR A 93 -7.38 0.95 6.63
C TYR A 93 -7.18 2.39 7.13
N ARG A 94 -8.27 3.07 7.52
CA ARG A 94 -8.17 4.42 8.10
C ARG A 94 -7.40 4.42 9.41
N GLU A 95 -7.60 3.46 10.29
CA GLU A 95 -6.85 3.36 11.55
C GLU A 95 -5.35 3.10 11.30
N ALA A 96 -5.01 2.21 10.36
CA ALA A 96 -3.62 1.90 10.02
C ALA A 96 -2.89 3.03 9.26
N VAL A 97 -3.61 3.82 8.46
CA VAL A 97 -3.04 4.90 7.62
C VAL A 97 -3.14 6.28 8.27
N LEU A 98 -4.19 6.55 9.04
CA LEU A 98 -4.44 7.82 9.75
C LEU A 98 -4.11 7.74 11.25
N GLY A 99 -3.75 6.57 11.77
CA GLY A 99 -3.18 6.39 13.11
C GLY A 99 -1.75 6.95 13.24
N ASP A 100 -0.91 6.32 14.06
CA ASP A 100 0.35 6.86 14.61
C ASP A 100 1.33 7.53 13.63
N ASN A 101 1.29 7.27 12.32
CA ASN A 101 2.15 7.99 11.38
C ASN A 101 1.66 7.99 9.91
N PRO A 102 1.08 9.08 9.38
CA PRO A 102 0.73 9.20 7.96
C PRO A 102 1.96 9.22 7.02
N ALA A 103 3.18 9.29 7.55
CA ALA A 103 4.44 9.15 6.78
C ALA A 103 4.96 7.70 6.71
N ARG A 104 4.46 6.83 7.58
CA ARG A 104 4.80 5.41 7.60
C ARG A 104 3.51 4.62 7.80
N PRO A 105 2.75 4.36 6.72
CA PRO A 105 1.63 3.45 6.81
C PRO A 105 2.17 2.16 7.45
N ASN A 106 1.63 1.78 8.60
CA ASN A 106 2.01 0.51 9.20
C ASN A 106 1.27 -0.57 8.44
N TYR A 107 1.83 -0.98 7.32
CA TYR A 107 1.12 -1.90 6.45
C TYR A 107 1.22 -3.39 6.79
N GLU A 108 1.89 -3.72 7.91
CA GLU A 108 1.62 -4.94 8.68
C GLU A 108 0.25 -4.90 9.38
N ALA A 109 -0.22 -3.72 9.82
CA ALA A 109 -1.56 -3.57 10.41
C ALA A 109 -2.69 -3.68 9.36
N LEU A 110 -2.37 -3.63 8.06
CA LEU A 110 -3.31 -3.89 6.97
C LEU A 110 -3.54 -5.40 6.72
N VAL A 111 -2.83 -6.27 7.44
CA VAL A 111 -2.79 -7.72 7.16
C VAL A 111 -3.87 -8.51 7.89
N GLU A 112 -4.51 -7.98 8.93
CA GLU A 112 -5.49 -8.80 9.66
C GLU A 112 -6.88 -8.78 9.00
N PRO A 113 -7.37 -9.90 8.41
CA PRO A 113 -8.81 -10.13 8.28
C PRO A 113 -9.50 -10.05 9.65
#